data_AF-A0A0F9H760-F1
#
_entry.id   AF-A0A0F9H760-F1
#
_cell.length_a   1.000
_cell.length_b   1.000
_cell.length_c   1.000
_cell.angle_alpha   90.00
_cell.angle_beta   90.00
_cell.angle_gamma   90.00
#
_symmetry.space_group_name_H-M   'P 1'
#
loop_
_entity.id
_entity.type
_entity.pdbx_description
1 polymer ?
#
loop_
_entity_poly.entity_id
_entity_poly.type
_entity_poly.pdbx_seq_one_letter_code
_entity_poly.pdbx_strand_id
1 'polypeptide(L)'
;MASWGLYDKKQLIKDCERHKIEYPFGMYWNVKQGFSKKQGVKKRFGLIKALQRLSLEFEGNHHRGVDDAYNIARIIKEYFGSDCFLYR
;
A
#
# COMPACT_ATOMS: atom_id res chain seq x y z
N MET A 1 -0.86 9.96 1.71
CA MET A 1 0.08 8.99 1.11
C MET A 1 -0.36 7.58 1.43
N ALA A 2 -0.12 6.61 0.54
CA ALA A 2 -0.41 5.20 0.78
C ALA A 2 0.69 4.34 0.15
N SER A 3 1.01 3.21 0.75
CA SER A 3 1.77 2.17 0.07
C SER A 3 1.44 0.78 0.63
N TRP A 4 1.98 -0.27 0.02
CA TRP A 4 1.64 -1.64 0.42
C TRP A 4 2.08 -1.93 1.86
N GLY A 5 3.14 -1.32 2.37
CA GLY A 5 3.54 -1.49 3.76
C GLY A 5 4.49 -0.40 4.22
N LEU A 6 4.87 -0.45 5.50
CA LEU A 6 5.61 0.65 6.15
C LEU A 6 7.02 0.92 5.61
N TYR A 7 7.53 0.13 4.66
CA TYR A 7 8.89 0.29 4.16
C TYR A 7 9.10 1.67 3.53
N ASP A 8 8.25 2.08 2.59
CA ASP A 8 8.40 3.36 1.88
C ASP A 8 8.31 4.55 2.84
N LYS A 9 7.34 4.52 3.78
CA LYS A 9 7.22 5.53 4.83
C LYS A 9 8.51 5.63 5.66
N LYS A 10 9.08 4.50 6.07
CA LYS A 10 10.33 4.48 6.85
C LYS A 10 11.52 5.00 6.05
N GLN A 11 11.61 4.69 4.76
CA GLN A 11 12.68 5.21 3.90
C GLN A 11 12.56 6.73 3.74
N LEU A 12 11.35 7.24 3.49
CA LEU A 12 11.13 8.68 3.37
C LEU A 12 11.41 9.43 4.67
N ILE A 13 11.00 8.89 5.83
CA ILE A 13 11.33 9.50 7.13
C ILE A 13 12.85 9.58 7.31
N LYS A 14 13.58 8.48 7.05
CA LYS A 14 15.05 8.47 7.14
C LYS A 14 15.71 9.48 6.21
N ASP A 15 15.18 9.63 4.99
CA ASP A 15 15.68 10.59 4.02
C ASP A 15 15.40 12.04 4.48
N CYS A 16 14.19 12.30 4.99
CA CYS A 16 13.83 13.58 5.61
C CYS A 16 14.77 13.92 6.78
N GLU A 17 15.02 12.97 7.68
CA GLU A 17 15.96 13.12 8.81
C GLU A 17 17.37 13.44 8.33
N ARG A 18 17.87 12.71 7.32
CA ARG A 18 19.19 12.91 6.72
C ARG A 18 19.33 14.31 6.12
N HIS A 19 18.29 14.80 5.47
CA HIS A 19 18.27 16.09 4.78
C HIS A 19 17.79 17.25 5.68
N LYS A 20 17.46 16.97 6.95
CA LYS A 20 16.90 17.94 7.93
C LYS A 20 15.63 18.63 7.41
N ILE A 21 14.79 17.87 6.71
CA ILE A 21 13.49 18.32 6.21
C ILE A 21 12.41 17.66 7.06
N GLU A 22 11.34 18.39 7.38
CA GLU A 22 10.18 17.80 8.05
C GLU A 22 9.46 16.84 7.09
N TYR A 23 9.02 15.68 7.58
CA TYR A 23 8.29 14.72 6.76
C TYR A 23 6.99 15.34 6.22
N PRO A 24 6.87 15.62 4.90
CA PRO A 24 5.82 16.48 4.37
C PRO A 24 4.51 15.72 4.11
N PHE A 25 4.53 14.39 4.21
CA PHE A 25 3.45 13.53 3.76
C PHE A 25 2.51 13.12 4.90
N GLY A 26 1.75 14.06 5.46
CA GLY A 26 0.82 13.90 6.61
C GLY A 26 0.29 12.48 6.91
N MET A 27 -0.98 12.21 6.64
CA MET A 27 -1.56 10.89 6.97
C MET A 27 -1.15 9.81 5.95
N TYR A 28 -0.60 8.72 6.48
CA TYR A 28 -0.12 7.57 5.71
C TYR A 28 -1.02 6.35 5.90
N TRP A 29 -1.36 5.67 4.80
CA TRP A 29 -2.12 4.41 4.81
C TRP A 29 -1.24 3.21 4.50
N ASN A 30 -1.25 2.22 5.41
CA ASN A 30 -0.69 0.90 5.18
C ASN A 30 -1.76 -0.02 4.55
N VAL A 31 -1.79 -0.08 3.21
CA VAL A 31 -2.85 -0.79 2.46
C VAL A 31 -2.89 -2.28 2.80
N LYS A 32 -1.75 -2.92 3.08
CA LYS A 32 -1.69 -4.33 3.51
C LYS A 32 -2.39 -4.58 4.83
N GLN A 33 -2.33 -3.64 5.78
CA GLN A 33 -3.10 -3.75 7.02
C GLN A 33 -4.59 -3.56 6.77
N GLY A 34 -4.97 -2.54 5.99
CA GLY A 34 -6.36 -2.32 5.58
C GLY A 34 -6.95 -3.53 4.86
N PHE A 35 -6.16 -4.19 4.01
CA PHE A 35 -6.58 -5.36 3.24
C PHE A 35 -6.87 -6.55 4.15
N SER A 36 -5.95 -6.87 5.07
CA SER A 36 -6.17 -7.91 6.08
C SER A 36 -7.37 -7.62 6.97
N LYS A 37 -7.58 -6.35 7.35
CA LYS A 37 -8.74 -5.90 8.14
C LYS A 37 -10.06 -6.12 7.40
N LYS A 38 -10.16 -5.70 6.12
CA LYS A 38 -11.37 -5.90 5.31
C LYS A 38 -11.63 -7.38 4.99
N GLN A 39 -10.57 -8.18 4.86
CA GLN A 39 -10.68 -9.65 4.71
C GLN A 39 -11.06 -10.36 6.02
N GLY A 40 -11.03 -9.69 7.18
CA GLY A 40 -11.33 -10.32 8.47
C GLY A 40 -10.27 -11.32 8.94
N VAL A 41 -9.02 -11.20 8.47
CA VAL A 41 -7.94 -12.17 8.79
C VAL A 41 -6.74 -11.51 9.48
N LYS A 42 -6.09 -12.27 10.36
CA LYS A 42 -4.83 -11.83 11.01
C LYS A 42 -3.60 -11.95 10.10
N LYS A 43 -3.68 -12.77 9.04
CA LYS A 43 -2.59 -12.99 8.09
C LYS A 43 -2.35 -11.74 7.23
N ARG A 44 -1.08 -11.41 7.03
CA ARG A 44 -0.64 -10.32 6.14
C ARG A 44 -0.30 -10.86 4.75
N PHE A 45 -0.74 -10.17 3.71
CA PHE A 45 -0.52 -10.58 2.32
C PHE A 45 0.67 -9.86 1.67
N GLY A 46 1.38 -10.57 0.79
CA GLY A 46 2.24 -9.90 -0.22
C GLY A 46 1.36 -9.27 -1.30
N LEU A 47 1.88 -8.29 -2.04
CA LEU A 47 1.11 -7.55 -3.04
C LEU A 47 0.52 -8.52 -4.10
N ILE A 48 1.37 -9.36 -4.68
CA ILE A 48 0.95 -10.40 -5.64
C ILE A 48 -0.14 -11.30 -5.05
N LYS A 49 0.04 -11.79 -3.82
CA LYS A 49 -0.95 -12.68 -3.17
C LYS A 49 -2.29 -11.97 -2.92
N ALA A 50 -2.28 -10.66 -2.69
CA ALA A 50 -3.51 -9.89 -2.55
C ALA A 50 -4.20 -9.70 -3.90
N LEU A 51 -3.46 -9.41 -4.98
CA LEU A 51 -4.01 -9.34 -6.34
C LEU A 51 -4.63 -10.67 -6.76
N GLN A 52 -3.91 -11.78 -6.57
CA GLN A 52 -4.40 -13.13 -6.85
C GLN A 52 -5.70 -13.44 -6.08
N ARG A 53 -5.80 -12.98 -4.82
CA ARG A 53 -7.00 -13.18 -4.00
C ARG A 53 -8.22 -12.42 -4.54
N LEU A 54 -7.99 -11.34 -5.27
CA LEU A 54 -8.98 -10.53 -5.96
C LEU A 54 -9.17 -10.96 -7.43
N SER A 55 -8.55 -12.07 -7.86
CA SER A 55 -8.53 -12.49 -9.25
C SER A 55 -7.96 -11.44 -10.21
N LEU A 56 -7.01 -10.63 -9.73
CA LEU A 56 -6.26 -9.65 -10.52
C LEU A 56 -4.84 -10.17 -10.79
N GLU A 57 -4.35 -9.92 -12.00
CA GLU A 57 -2.95 -10.15 -12.34
C GLU A 57 -2.10 -8.92 -12.00
N PHE A 58 -0.82 -9.15 -11.68
CA PHE A 58 0.14 -8.07 -11.51
C PHE A 58 0.50 -7.47 -12.86
N GLU A 59 0.29 -6.17 -13.02
CA GLU A 59 0.65 -5.46 -14.24
C GLU A 59 2.04 -4.83 -14.14
N GLY A 60 2.88 -5.06 -15.15
CA GLY A 60 4.25 -4.54 -15.21
C GLY A 60 5.30 -5.46 -14.61
N ASN A 61 6.41 -4.89 -14.16
CA ASN A 61 7.56 -5.60 -13.62
C ASN A 61 7.56 -5.57 -12.09
N HIS A 62 7.52 -6.74 -11.47
CA HIS A 62 7.58 -6.86 -10.03
C HIS A 62 8.85 -6.18 -9.48
N HIS A 63 8.69 -5.39 -8.42
CA HIS A 63 9.73 -4.55 -7.80
C HIS A 63 10.11 -3.26 -8.54
N ARG A 64 9.47 -2.93 -9.66
CA ARG A 64 9.52 -1.57 -10.19
C ARG A 64 8.52 -0.72 -9.41
N GLY A 65 9.00 0.31 -8.71
CA GLY A 65 8.18 1.09 -7.78
C GLY A 65 6.91 1.71 -8.38
N VAL A 66 6.96 2.14 -9.65
CA VAL A 66 5.78 2.67 -10.36
C VAL A 66 4.74 1.58 -10.65
N ASP A 67 5.18 0.37 -11.00
CA ASP A 67 4.29 -0.76 -11.31
C ASP A 67 3.66 -1.29 -10.00
N ASP A 68 4.43 -1.36 -8.91
CA ASP A 68 3.90 -1.67 -7.58
C ASP A 68 2.84 -0.63 -7.14
N ALA A 69 3.12 0.66 -7.33
CA ALA A 69 2.19 1.75 -6.99
C ALA A 69 0.88 1.65 -7.81
N TYR A 70 0.98 1.34 -9.10
CA TYR A 70 -0.17 1.13 -9.98
C TYR A 70 -1.05 -0.02 -9.49
N ASN A 71 -0.45 -1.18 -9.18
CA ASN A 71 -1.21 -2.32 -8.68
C ASN A 71 -1.81 -2.09 -7.29
N ILE A 72 -1.13 -1.34 -6.41
CA ILE A 72 -1.71 -0.90 -5.13
C ILE A 72 -2.93 0.00 -5.38
N ALA A 73 -2.85 0.93 -6.33
CA ALA A 73 -3.98 1.79 -6.70
C ALA A 73 -5.18 0.99 -7.24
N ARG A 74 -4.92 -0.06 -8.04
CA ARG A 74 -5.97 -1.01 -8.47
C ARG A 74 -6.65 -1.70 -7.29
N ILE A 75 -5.90 -2.20 -6.31
CA ILE A 75 -6.49 -2.76 -5.08
C ILE A 75 -7.36 -1.72 -4.37
N ILE A 76 -6.87 -0.48 -4.20
CA ILE A 76 -7.63 0.59 -3.55
C ILE A 76 -8.96 0.83 -4.27
N LYS A 77 -8.92 0.95 -5.60
CA LYS A 77 -10.10 1.21 -6.41
C LYS A 77 -11.09 0.04 -6.40
N GLU A 78 -10.62 -1.16 -6.74
CA GLU A 78 -11.50 -2.30 -7.01
C GLU A 78 -11.96 -3.02 -5.74
N TYR A 79 -11.17 -3.02 -4.66
CA TYR A 79 -11.49 -3.75 -3.43
C TYR A 79 -12.02 -2.85 -2.31
N PHE A 80 -11.49 -1.64 -2.17
CA PHE A 80 -11.96 -0.72 -1.14
C PHE A 80 -13.06 0.20 -1.65
N GLY A 81 -12.91 0.75 -2.85
CA GLY A 81 -13.87 1.71 -3.42
C GLY A 81 -14.17 2.84 -2.45
N SER A 82 -15.45 3.18 -2.31
CA SER A 82 -15.93 4.20 -1.37
C SER A 82 -15.67 3.88 0.10
N ASP A 83 -15.52 2.61 0.47
CA ASP A 83 -15.29 2.17 1.86
C ASP A 83 -13.84 2.39 2.33
N CYS A 84 -12.95 2.90 1.46
CA CYS A 84 -11.52 3.01 1.76
C CYS A 84 -11.23 3.71 3.10
N PHE A 85 -12.05 4.69 3.48
CA PHE A 85 -11.90 5.45 4.73
C PHE A 85 -12.08 4.60 6.00
N LEU A 86 -12.82 3.49 5.94
CA LEU A 86 -13.03 2.58 7.08
C LEU A 86 -11.80 1.71 7.40
N TYR A 87 -10.89 1.59 6.43
CA TYR A 87 -9.74 0.70 6.48
C TYR A 87 -8.40 1.43 6.32
N ARG A 88 -8.44 2.77 6.32
CA ARG A 88 -7.26 3.65 6.25
C ARG A 88 -6.49 3.72 7.57
#